data_AF-A0A815W2P2-F1
#
_entry.id   AF-A0A815W2P2-F1
#
_cell.length_a   1.000
_cell.length_b   1.000
_cell.length_c   1.000
_cell.angle_alpha   90.00
_cell.angle_beta   90.00
_cell.angle_gamma   90.00
#
_symmetry.space_group_name_H-M   'P 1'
#
loop_
_entity.id
_entity.type
_entity.pdbx_description
1 polymer ?
#
loop_
_entity_poly.entity_id
_entity_poly.type
_entity_poly.pdbx_seq_one_letter_code
_entity_poly.pdbx_strand_id
1 'polypeptide(L)'
;MSSTYAAPTGSPIPSNRHYYIVRKIFVNTYGYYVIKSSSFIDLYGYLYRDPFDATLPMVNLLMQNDDTGGRGQFLIQGLLSSSLYNLVVTTYSPNVTGPFSISIGGPGPVIIQ
;
A
#
# COMPACT_ATOMS: atom_id res chain seq x y z
N MET A 1 3.96 -3.29 12.55
CA MET A 1 5.35 -2.84 12.31
C MET A 1 5.29 -1.38 11.91
N SER A 2 6.05 -0.50 12.58
CA SER A 2 6.20 0.91 12.19
C SER A 2 7.44 1.02 11.30
N SER A 3 7.32 1.62 10.12
CA SER A 3 8.47 1.89 9.25
C SER A 3 8.36 3.28 8.64
N THR A 4 9.35 4.13 8.91
CA THR A 4 9.61 5.38 8.20
C THR A 4 10.63 5.12 7.08
N TYR A 5 10.38 5.58 5.86
CA TYR A 5 11.33 5.43 4.75
C TYR A 5 11.56 6.77 4.04
N ALA A 6 12.81 7.08 3.72
CA ALA A 6 13.23 8.18 2.86
C ALA A 6 13.91 7.59 1.61
N ALA A 7 13.61 8.11 0.41
CA ALA A 7 14.07 7.55 -0.86
C ALA A 7 15.58 7.74 -1.13
N PRO A 8 16.23 6.84 -1.91
CA PRO A 8 17.60 7.02 -2.37
C PRO A 8 17.64 8.11 -3.45
N THR A 9 18.40 9.16 -3.21
CA THR A 9 18.46 10.37 -4.04
C THR A 9 19.35 10.17 -5.27
N GLY A 10 18.77 10.27 -6.47
CA GLY A 10 19.49 10.24 -7.75
C GLY A 10 19.13 11.35 -8.75
N SER A 11 18.63 12.52 -8.30
CA SER A 11 18.48 13.69 -9.19
C SER A 11 18.39 15.01 -8.41
N PRO A 12 19.02 16.11 -8.90
CA PRO A 12 19.22 17.35 -8.15
C PRO A 12 17.91 18.17 -8.13
N ILE A 13 17.10 17.88 -7.11
CA ILE A 13 15.88 18.59 -6.66
C ILE A 13 14.65 18.48 -7.59
N PRO A 14 13.64 17.66 -7.19
CA PRO A 14 12.25 17.88 -7.58
C PRO A 14 11.39 18.14 -6.35
N SER A 15 10.72 19.28 -6.32
CA SER A 15 9.94 19.78 -5.19
C SER A 15 8.58 19.11 -4.99
N ASN A 16 8.32 17.92 -5.56
CA ASN A 16 7.01 17.26 -5.44
C ASN A 16 7.10 15.73 -5.62
N ARG A 17 7.91 15.05 -4.79
CA ARG A 17 8.04 13.58 -4.86
C ARG A 17 7.08 12.91 -3.89
N HIS A 18 6.38 11.88 -4.36
CA HIS A 18 5.73 10.92 -3.47
C HIS A 18 6.74 9.86 -3.05
N TYR A 19 6.78 9.57 -1.76
CA TYR A 19 7.51 8.44 -1.22
C TYR A 19 6.56 7.26 -1.11
N TYR A 20 7.03 6.06 -1.45
CA TYR A 20 6.24 4.86 -1.27
C TYR A 20 7.05 3.77 -0.60
N ILE A 21 6.35 2.86 0.06
CA ILE A 21 6.88 1.56 0.45
C ILE A 21 6.13 0.45 -0.27
N VAL A 22 6.80 -0.67 -0.46
CA VAL A 22 6.19 -1.90 -0.94
C VAL A 22 6.25 -2.93 0.18
N ARG A 23 5.13 -3.60 0.43
CA ARG A 23 5.05 -4.76 1.31
C ARG A 23 4.51 -5.93 0.51
N LYS A 24 5.27 -7.02 0.47
CA LYS A 24 4.79 -8.26 -0.14
C LYS A 24 3.87 -8.95 0.84
N ILE A 25 2.66 -9.29 0.39
CA ILE A 25 1.68 -10.01 1.20
C ILE A 25 1.29 -11.29 0.48
N PHE A 26 1.43 -12.41 1.17
CA PHE A 26 0.96 -13.70 0.70
C PHE A 26 -0.37 -14.03 1.37
N VAL A 27 -1.42 -14.11 0.56
CA VAL A 27 -2.74 -14.56 0.97
C VAL A 27 -2.78 -16.08 0.82
N ASN A 28 -3.11 -16.81 1.89
CA ASN A 28 -3.15 -18.28 1.87
C ASN A 28 -4.54 -18.85 1.54
N THR A 29 -5.59 -18.07 1.75
CA THR A 29 -6.98 -18.55 1.66
C THR A 29 -7.76 -17.65 0.74
N TYR A 30 -8.41 -18.23 -0.27
CA TYR A 30 -9.32 -17.46 -1.11
C TYR A 30 -10.48 -16.89 -0.29
N GLY A 31 -10.84 -15.64 -0.54
CA GLY A 31 -12.06 -15.05 -0.01
C GLY A 31 -11.97 -13.53 0.11
N TYR A 32 -12.88 -12.95 0.89
CA TYR A 32 -13.01 -11.50 1.00
C TYR A 32 -12.04 -10.94 2.06
N TYR A 33 -11.17 -10.02 1.65
CA TYR A 33 -10.21 -9.37 2.52
C TYR A 33 -10.48 -7.87 2.61
N VAL A 34 -10.08 -7.31 3.75
CA VAL A 34 -10.10 -5.88 4.04
C VAL A 34 -8.71 -5.46 4.50
N ILE A 35 -8.11 -4.52 3.79
CA ILE A 35 -6.79 -3.93 4.06
C ILE A 35 -7.01 -2.45 4.33
N LYS A 36 -6.61 -1.99 5.51
CA LYS A 36 -6.84 -0.61 5.96
C LYS A 36 -5.57 -0.02 6.55
N SER A 37 -5.32 1.27 6.29
CA SER A 37 -4.28 2.03 7.00
C SER A 37 -4.80 2.78 8.22
N SER A 38 -3.86 3.11 9.11
CA SER A 38 -4.10 4.05 10.21
C SER A 38 -2.86 4.91 10.42
N SER A 39 -3.05 6.23 10.33
CA SER A 39 -2.02 7.25 10.52
C SER A 39 -2.65 8.61 10.88
N PHE A 40 -1.80 9.57 11.22
CA PHE A 40 -2.14 11.00 11.32
C PHE A 40 -1.91 11.77 10.01
N ILE A 41 -1.29 11.12 9.01
CA ILE A 41 -1.10 11.67 7.67
C ILE A 41 -2.02 10.98 6.66
N ASP A 42 -2.30 11.67 5.56
CA ASP A 42 -3.17 11.20 4.49
C ASP A 42 -2.46 10.15 3.61
N LEU A 43 -2.99 8.92 3.58
CA LEU A 43 -2.37 7.76 2.96
C LEU A 43 -3.19 7.21 1.80
N TYR A 44 -2.49 6.87 0.73
CA TYR A 44 -3.04 6.19 -0.45
C TYR A 44 -2.44 4.77 -0.55
N GLY A 45 -3.31 3.77 -0.59
CA GLY A 45 -2.95 2.37 -0.82
C GLY A 45 -3.26 1.90 -2.24
N TYR A 46 -2.36 1.09 -2.78
CA TYR A 46 -2.53 0.37 -4.04
C TYR A 46 -2.21 -1.11 -3.83
N LEU A 47 -3.02 -2.00 -4.39
CA LEU A 47 -2.80 -3.44 -4.36
C LEU A 47 -2.55 -3.95 -5.77
N TYR A 48 -1.39 -4.56 -5.96
CA TYR A 48 -0.96 -5.17 -7.21
C TYR A 48 -0.88 -6.69 -7.07
N ARG A 49 -1.17 -7.41 -8.15
CA ARG A 49 -0.67 -8.78 -8.31
C ARG A 49 0.84 -8.73 -8.49
N ASP A 50 1.59 -9.64 -7.86
CA ASP A 50 3.05 -9.71 -8.07
C ASP A 50 3.37 -10.08 -9.53
N PRO A 51 4.36 -9.42 -10.18
CA PRO A 51 5.27 -8.39 -9.67
C PRO A 51 4.74 -6.94 -9.78
N PHE A 52 5.30 -6.04 -8.96
CA PHE A 52 5.12 -4.59 -9.04
C PHE A 52 6.33 -3.91 -9.70
N ASP A 53 6.08 -2.99 -10.63
CA ASP A 53 7.07 -2.13 -11.28
C ASP A 53 6.61 -0.66 -11.21
N ALA A 54 7.38 0.19 -10.51
CA ALA A 54 7.05 1.59 -10.33
C ALA A 54 7.16 2.43 -11.63
N THR A 55 7.84 1.93 -12.66
CA THR A 55 7.91 2.59 -13.98
C THR A 55 6.68 2.32 -14.83
N LEU A 56 5.90 1.28 -14.49
CA LEU A 56 4.68 0.86 -15.16
C LEU A 56 3.52 0.72 -14.15
N PRO A 57 3.10 1.81 -13.48
CA PRO A 57 2.23 1.77 -12.30
C PRO A 57 0.79 1.28 -12.56
N MET A 58 0.40 1.10 -13.82
CA MET A 58 -0.91 0.55 -14.20
C MET A 58 -0.87 -0.96 -14.46
N VAL A 59 0.32 -1.54 -14.66
CA VAL A 59 0.47 -2.98 -14.87
C VAL A 59 0.24 -3.70 -13.56
N ASN A 60 -0.56 -4.78 -13.61
CA ASN A 60 -0.94 -5.63 -12.46
C ASN A 60 -1.71 -4.93 -11.33
N LEU A 61 -2.12 -3.67 -11.50
CA LEU A 61 -2.95 -2.97 -10.52
C LEU A 61 -4.32 -3.65 -10.41
N LEU A 62 -4.72 -4.00 -9.19
CA LEU A 62 -6.02 -4.62 -8.93
C LEU A 62 -7.00 -3.64 -8.31
N MET A 63 -6.55 -2.92 -7.28
CA MET A 63 -7.38 -2.04 -6.47
C MET A 63 -6.53 -0.91 -5.91
N GLN A 64 -7.14 0.26 -5.70
CA GLN A 64 -6.51 1.42 -5.08
C GLN A 64 -7.55 2.25 -4.33
N ASN A 65 -7.16 2.89 -3.25
CA ASN A 65 -8.03 3.79 -2.48
C ASN A 65 -7.20 4.76 -1.64
N ASP A 66 -7.72 5.96 -1.38
CA ASP A 66 -7.09 7.01 -0.57
C ASP A 66 -7.91 7.46 0.64
N ASP A 67 -9.24 7.40 0.62
CA ASP A 67 -10.05 8.14 1.61
C ASP A 67 -11.12 7.32 2.35
N THR A 68 -11.56 6.17 1.81
CA THR A 68 -12.74 5.46 2.33
C THR A 68 -12.50 4.70 3.65
N GLY A 69 -11.26 4.64 4.14
CA GLY A 69 -10.92 4.18 5.49
C GLY A 69 -11.21 5.21 6.58
N GLY A 70 -11.56 6.44 6.21
CA GLY A 70 -11.87 7.56 7.10
C GLY A 70 -10.62 8.28 7.60
N ARG A 71 -10.70 9.61 7.77
CA ARG A 71 -9.58 10.49 8.16
C ARG A 71 -8.36 10.38 7.21
N GLY A 72 -8.60 10.36 5.89
CA GLY A 72 -7.54 10.28 4.88
C GLY A 72 -6.77 8.96 4.92
N GLN A 73 -7.45 7.86 5.23
CA GLN A 73 -6.85 6.54 5.26
C GLN A 73 -7.47 5.69 4.17
N PHE A 74 -6.65 4.89 3.51
CA PHE A 74 -7.16 3.97 2.49
C PHE A 74 -7.92 2.80 3.12
N LEU A 75 -8.88 2.29 2.35
CA LEU A 75 -9.56 1.02 2.60
C LEU A 75 -9.66 0.25 1.27
N ILE A 76 -8.88 -0.83 1.15
CA ILE A 76 -8.93 -1.75 0.01
C ILE A 76 -9.69 -2.99 0.45
N GLN A 77 -10.75 -3.33 -0.27
CA GLN A 77 -11.63 -4.44 0.08
C GLN A 77 -12.03 -5.21 -1.18
N GLY A 78 -11.95 -6.54 -1.12
CA GLY A 78 -12.25 -7.37 -2.29
C GLY A 78 -11.91 -8.84 -2.13
N LEU A 79 -12.32 -9.64 -3.11
CA LEU A 79 -11.99 -11.05 -3.19
C LEU A 79 -10.54 -11.23 -3.63
N LEU A 80 -9.72 -11.87 -2.79
CA LEU A 80 -8.34 -12.23 -3.10
C LEU A 80 -8.21 -13.75 -3.24
N SER A 81 -7.36 -14.18 -4.17
CA SER A 81 -6.96 -15.57 -4.35
C SER A 81 -5.78 -15.91 -3.46
N SER A 82 -5.52 -17.21 -3.26
CA SER A 82 -4.27 -17.65 -2.65
C SER A 82 -3.09 -17.30 -3.56
N SER A 83 -2.42 -16.19 -3.30
CA SER A 83 -1.39 -15.64 -4.18
C SER A 83 -0.54 -14.58 -3.47
N LEU A 84 0.53 -14.18 -4.15
CA LEU A 84 1.42 -13.11 -3.72
C LEU A 84 0.97 -11.77 -4.34
N TYR A 85 0.91 -10.75 -3.50
CA TYR A 85 0.53 -9.39 -3.88
C TYR A 85 1.56 -8.39 -3.37
N ASN A 86 1.61 -7.23 -4.03
CA ASN A 86 2.37 -6.08 -3.55
C ASN A 86 1.38 -5.01 -3.07
N LEU A 87 1.41 -4.72 -1.77
CA LEU A 87 0.73 -3.58 -1.19
C LEU A 87 1.70 -2.39 -1.23
N VAL A 88 1.38 -1.42 -2.08
CA VAL A 88 2.12 -0.17 -2.18
C VAL A 88 1.40 0.88 -1.36
N VAL A 89 2.12 1.51 -0.42
CA VAL A 89 1.58 2.57 0.42
C VAL A 89 2.37 3.84 0.16
N THR A 90 1.65 4.91 -0.15
CA THR A 90 2.18 6.27 -0.37
C THR A 90 1.30 7.29 0.36
N THR A 91 1.64 8.57 0.23
CA THR A 91 0.84 9.68 0.75
C THR A 91 0.01 10.33 -0.35
N TYR A 92 -1.18 10.83 -0.02
CA TYR A 92 -2.01 11.61 -0.96
C TYR A 92 -1.30 12.90 -1.40
N SER A 93 -0.64 13.59 -0.46
CA SER A 93 0.17 14.78 -0.75
C SER A 93 1.65 14.44 -0.94
N PRO A 94 2.35 15.11 -1.87
CA PRO A 94 3.79 14.93 -2.09
C PRO A 94 4.61 15.48 -0.92
N ASN A 95 5.85 15.00 -0.80
CA ASN A 95 6.83 15.39 0.23
C ASN A 95 6.37 15.17 1.68
N VAL A 96 5.35 14.33 1.90
CA VAL A 96 4.87 13.96 3.24
C VAL A 96 5.46 12.60 3.61
N THR A 97 5.94 12.48 4.85
CA THR A 97 6.32 11.21 5.46
C THR A 97 5.81 11.17 6.88
N GLY A 98 5.60 9.97 7.42
CA GLY A 98 5.10 9.80 8.78
C GLY A 98 4.93 8.34 9.14
N PRO A 99 4.79 8.04 10.44
CA PRO A 99 4.50 6.69 10.89
C PRO A 99 3.09 6.27 10.50
N PHE A 100 2.91 4.99 10.22
CA PHE A 100 1.60 4.41 9.97
C PHE A 100 1.58 2.93 10.33
N SER A 101 0.38 2.38 10.35
CA SER A 101 0.14 0.96 10.52
C SER A 101 -0.85 0.46 9.47
N ILE A 102 -0.79 -0.83 9.19
CA ILE A 102 -1.68 -1.53 8.26
C ILE A 102 -2.34 -2.66 9.04
N SER A 103 -3.67 -2.78 8.92
CA SER A 103 -4.44 -3.91 9.39
C SER A 103 -5.00 -4.69 8.21
N ILE A 104 -4.85 -6.01 8.22
CA ILE A 104 -5.39 -6.91 7.21
C ILE A 104 -6.31 -7.91 7.90
N GLY A 105 -7.58 -7.94 7.48
CA GLY A 105 -8.58 -8.90 7.94
C GLY A 105 -9.11 -9.74 6.78
N GLY A 106 -9.42 -11.00 7.04
CA GLY A 106 -9.96 -11.92 6.03
C GLY A 106 -10.15 -13.33 6.60
N PRO A 107 -10.55 -14.30 5.76
CA PRO A 107 -10.90 -15.65 6.17
C PRO A 107 -9.71 -16.53 6.57
N GLY A 108 -8.47 -16.11 6.31
CA GLY A 108 -7.28 -16.92 6.57
C GLY A 108 -6.02 -16.11 6.84
N PRO A 109 -4.90 -16.79 7.11
CA PRO A 109 -3.65 -16.15 7.47
C PRO A 109 -3.05 -15.39 6.28
N VAL A 110 -2.52 -14.21 6.58
CA VAL A 110 -1.77 -13.36 5.65
C VAL A 110 -0.34 -13.23 6.17
N ILE A 111 0.63 -13.60 5.33
CA ILE A 111 2.05 -13.51 5.64
C ILE A 111 2.58 -12.23 5.01
N ILE A 112 3.15 -11.34 5.81
CA ILE A 112 3.79 -10.10 5.33
C ILE A 112 5.30 -10.36 5.30
N GLN A 113 5.92 -10.07 4.16
CA GLN A 113 7.36 -10.21 3.91
C GLN A 113 8.06 -8.85 3.84
#